data_AF-A0A5B9WNU8-F1
#
_entry.id   AF-A0A5B9WNU8-F1
#
_cell.length_a   1.000
_cell.length_b   1.000
_cell.length_c   1.000
_cell.angle_alpha   90.00
_cell.angle_beta   90.00
_cell.angle_gamma   90.00
#
_symmetry.space_group_name_H-M   'P 1'
#
loop_
_entity.id
_entity.type
_entity.pdbx_description
1 polymer ?
#
loop_
_entity_poly.entity_id
_entity_poly.type
_entity_poly.pdbx_seq_one_letter_code
_entity_poly.pdbx_strand_id
1 'polypeptide(L)'
;MSYMLIGNISAMICEECIEPLANARIRIYLPGEQYNTEQLARGIFKDLRQLSERDVDAKSERLLAESVLDERGNFSVTWEDLHLFTEPLEMDICLSSIQGRQHTQNVWVQYHLSTFVPHWKRNKDRHMGAFAYVVPSDKWNAIRGEFSAWVITGAVKDASSFLGIGTVRVEAYNAWNNRLLGWARTNKNGRYKLYFSGKAVNSSKTLQKGREEGVTGHGPDVYFKVYAGNQLIWCENKDAALMPERRQLSPCSKLNILIRPETVKRQTRLTGWLNDLIHASKTQVNYKDHYLV
;
A
#
# COMPACT_ATOMS: atom_id res chain seq x y z
N MET A 1 37.17 -13.42 -9.75
CA MET A 1 36.71 -12.73 -8.51
C MET A 1 35.30 -12.28 -8.77
N SER A 2 34.33 -12.51 -7.89
CA SER A 2 32.92 -12.19 -8.18
C SER A 2 32.43 -10.93 -7.48
N TYR A 3 31.46 -10.25 -8.08
CA TYR A 3 30.77 -9.08 -7.55
C TYR A 3 29.32 -9.44 -7.25
N MET A 4 28.80 -8.98 -6.12
CA MET A 4 27.40 -9.14 -5.74
C MET A 4 26.82 -7.78 -5.38
N LEU A 5 25.78 -7.37 -6.09
CA LEU A 5 24.97 -6.22 -5.69
C LEU A 5 23.68 -6.74 -5.08
N ILE A 6 23.46 -6.38 -3.82
CA ILE A 6 22.18 -6.56 -3.14
C ILE A 6 21.46 -5.23 -3.04
N GLY A 7 20.14 -5.25 -3.04
CA GLY A 7 19.41 -4.01 -2.82
C GLY A 7 17.96 -4.17 -2.44
N ASN A 8 17.36 -3.03 -2.10
CA ASN A 8 15.94 -2.89 -1.78
C ASN A 8 15.36 -1.67 -2.49
N ILE A 9 14.20 -1.84 -3.12
CA ILE A 9 13.48 -0.75 -3.77
C ILE A 9 12.06 -0.69 -3.21
N SER A 10 11.71 0.48 -2.73
CA SER A 10 10.40 0.77 -2.16
C SER A 10 9.92 2.15 -2.61
N ALA A 11 8.69 2.50 -2.25
CA ALA A 11 8.10 3.79 -2.54
C ALA A 11 7.42 4.36 -1.30
N MET A 12 7.44 5.68 -1.20
CA MET A 12 6.79 6.39 -0.11
C MET A 12 5.34 6.75 -0.50
N ILE A 13 4.39 6.36 0.34
CA ILE A 13 3.00 6.81 0.25
C ILE A 13 2.83 7.94 1.27
N CYS A 14 2.56 9.14 0.75
CA CYS A 14 2.52 10.38 1.53
C CYS A 14 3.85 10.58 2.30
N GLU A 15 3.86 10.53 3.63
CA GLU A 15 5.07 10.86 4.42
C GLU A 15 5.49 9.77 5.41
N GLU A 16 4.66 8.75 5.63
CA GLU A 16 4.86 7.80 6.74
C GLU A 16 4.82 6.33 6.33
N CYS A 17 4.38 6.00 5.12
CA CYS A 17 4.14 4.63 4.73
C CYS A 17 5.06 4.21 3.59
N ILE A 18 5.90 3.22 3.85
CA ILE A 18 6.74 2.58 2.83
C ILE A 18 5.96 1.42 2.21
N GLU A 19 6.01 1.33 0.89
CA GLU A 19 5.45 0.25 0.08
C GLU A 19 6.60 -0.42 -0.69
N PRO A 20 6.87 -1.72 -0.48
CA PRO A 20 7.86 -2.42 -1.29
C PRO A 20 7.39 -2.50 -2.74
N LEU A 21 8.29 -2.32 -3.71
CA LEU A 21 7.98 -2.50 -5.12
C LEU A 21 8.06 -3.98 -5.53
N ALA A 22 7.16 -4.78 -4.96
CA ALA A 22 7.10 -6.21 -5.19
C ALA A 22 6.80 -6.56 -6.66
N ASN A 23 7.43 -7.62 -7.17
CA ASN A 23 7.26 -8.13 -8.54
C ASN A 23 7.64 -7.14 -9.66
N ALA A 24 8.24 -6.01 -9.32
CA ALA A 24 8.91 -5.14 -10.29
C ALA A 24 10.20 -5.81 -10.80
N ARG A 25 10.77 -5.28 -11.88
CA ARG A 25 12.09 -5.73 -12.37
C ARG A 25 13.08 -4.60 -12.27
N ILE A 26 14.25 -4.86 -11.70
CA ILE A 26 15.39 -3.97 -11.80
C ILE A 26 16.20 -4.34 -13.03
N ARG A 27 16.62 -3.32 -13.79
CA ARG A 27 17.58 -3.43 -14.87
C ARG A 27 18.79 -2.58 -14.54
N ILE A 28 19.97 -3.16 -14.75
CA ILE A 28 21.26 -2.58 -14.37
C ILE A 28 22.09 -2.49 -15.64
N TYR A 29 22.62 -1.30 -15.90
CA TYR A 29 23.35 -0.99 -17.12
C TYR A 29 24.73 -0.42 -16.80
N LEU A 30 25.69 -0.61 -17.72
CA LEU A 30 26.84 0.30 -17.83
C LEU A 30 26.30 1.68 -18.21
N PRO A 31 26.88 2.80 -17.75
CA PRO A 31 26.41 4.14 -18.10
C PRO A 31 26.67 4.45 -19.59
N GLY A 32 25.92 5.39 -20.16
CA GLY A 32 26.16 5.85 -21.53
C GLY A 32 27.43 6.69 -21.65
N GLU A 33 27.90 6.96 -22.87
CA GLU A 33 29.15 7.70 -23.14
C GLU A 33 29.18 9.14 -22.58
N GLN A 34 28.03 9.69 -22.19
CA GLN A 34 27.87 11.01 -21.60
C GLN A 34 27.16 10.92 -20.25
N TYR A 35 27.79 10.32 -19.23
CA TYR A 35 27.33 10.51 -17.86
C TYR A 35 28.00 11.73 -17.25
N ASN A 36 27.20 12.69 -16.80
CA ASN A 36 27.72 13.91 -16.19
C ASN A 36 28.18 13.60 -14.76
N THR A 37 29.43 13.88 -14.42
CA THR A 37 29.95 13.72 -13.04
C THR A 37 29.17 14.57 -12.03
N GLU A 38 28.54 15.68 -12.47
CA GLU A 38 27.60 16.43 -11.64
C GLU A 38 26.30 15.69 -11.34
N GLN A 39 25.82 14.82 -12.24
CA GLN A 39 24.65 13.97 -11.95
C GLN A 39 24.96 12.97 -10.84
N LEU A 40 26.17 12.37 -10.86
CA LEU A 40 26.64 11.52 -9.75
C LEU A 40 26.70 12.29 -8.43
N ALA A 41 27.07 13.58 -8.46
CA ALA A 41 27.16 14.43 -7.28
C ALA A 41 25.79 14.89 -6.73
N ARG A 42 24.72 14.89 -7.56
CA ARG A 42 23.38 15.38 -7.18
C ARG A 42 22.60 14.43 -6.27
N GLY A 43 23.13 13.22 -6.06
CA GLY A 43 22.57 12.17 -5.20
C GLY A 43 21.50 11.34 -5.91
N ILE A 44 21.33 10.09 -5.47
CA ILE A 44 20.59 9.06 -6.19
C ILE A 44 19.09 9.36 -6.41
N PHE A 45 18.46 10.24 -5.63
CA PHE A 45 17.00 10.39 -5.61
C PHE A 45 16.41 11.39 -6.61
N LYS A 46 17.24 12.11 -7.37
CA LYS A 46 16.78 13.25 -8.19
C LYS A 46 16.45 12.91 -9.64
N ASP A 47 16.83 11.72 -10.11
CA ASP A 47 16.79 11.38 -11.53
C ASP A 47 15.59 10.52 -11.92
N LEU A 48 14.60 10.36 -11.03
CA LEU A 48 13.41 9.57 -11.33
C LEU A 48 12.60 10.15 -12.49
N ARG A 49 12.62 9.44 -13.62
CA ARG A 49 11.87 9.80 -14.83
C ARG A 49 11.40 8.55 -15.58
N GLN A 50 10.25 8.65 -16.22
CA GLN A 50 9.81 7.63 -17.17
C GLN A 50 10.70 7.64 -18.41
N LEU A 51 11.00 6.47 -18.95
CA LEU A 51 11.73 6.29 -20.21
C LEU A 51 10.75 6.05 -21.36
N SER A 52 11.07 6.65 -22.50
CA SER A 52 10.40 6.31 -23.77
C SER A 52 10.89 4.96 -24.27
N GLU A 53 10.15 4.32 -25.19
CA GLU A 53 10.60 3.08 -25.84
C GLU A 53 11.97 3.27 -26.51
N ARG A 54 12.17 4.42 -27.18
CA ARG A 54 13.45 4.79 -27.77
C ARG A 54 14.60 4.87 -26.74
N ASP A 55 14.34 5.45 -25.57
CA ASP A 55 15.34 5.54 -24.49
C ASP A 55 15.69 4.15 -23.93
N VAL A 56 14.71 3.24 -23.87
CA VAL A 56 14.90 1.86 -23.43
C VAL A 56 15.72 1.08 -24.45
N ASP A 57 15.38 1.20 -25.73
CA ASP A 57 16.10 0.51 -26.82
C ASP A 57 17.56 0.99 -26.91
N ALA A 58 17.81 2.30 -26.73
CA ALA A 58 19.16 2.86 -26.69
C ALA A 58 20.04 2.34 -25.53
N LYS A 59 19.44 1.64 -24.55
CA LYS A 59 20.14 1.01 -23.42
C LYS A 59 20.44 -0.47 -23.63
N SER A 60 19.88 -1.12 -24.66
CA SER A 60 19.91 -2.59 -24.82
C SER A 60 21.32 -3.17 -24.76
N GLU A 61 22.25 -2.58 -25.51
CA GLU A 61 23.64 -3.04 -25.65
C GLU A 61 24.47 -2.88 -24.36
N ARG A 62 23.98 -2.08 -23.39
CA ARG A 62 24.68 -1.81 -22.13
C ARG A 62 24.10 -2.58 -20.94
N LEU A 63 23.12 -3.46 -21.15
CA LEU A 63 22.47 -4.20 -20.08
C LEU A 63 23.44 -5.20 -19.44
N LEU A 64 23.71 -5.02 -18.15
CA LEU A 64 24.57 -5.89 -17.35
C LEU A 64 23.81 -6.98 -16.63
N ALA A 65 22.60 -6.68 -16.14
CA ALA A 65 21.77 -7.63 -15.40
C ALA A 65 20.30 -7.18 -15.35
N GLU A 66 19.41 -8.16 -15.22
CA GLU A 66 17.99 -7.98 -14.89
C GLU A 66 17.65 -8.91 -13.71
N SER A 67 16.86 -8.43 -12.75
CA SER A 67 16.34 -9.24 -11.65
C SER A 67 14.92 -8.83 -11.29
N VAL A 68 14.12 -9.81 -10.86
CA VAL A 68 12.79 -9.54 -10.26
C VAL A 68 12.98 -9.20 -8.78
N LEU A 69 12.16 -8.28 -8.28
CA LEU A 69 12.12 -7.93 -6.87
C LEU A 69 11.18 -8.87 -6.10
N ASP A 70 11.60 -9.31 -4.92
CA ASP A 70 10.79 -10.13 -4.04
C ASP A 70 9.60 -9.35 -3.42
N GLU A 71 8.78 -10.03 -2.61
CA GLU A 71 7.61 -9.42 -1.94
C GLU A 71 7.95 -8.23 -1.01
N ARG A 72 9.22 -8.12 -0.60
CA ARG A 72 9.75 -7.05 0.25
C ARG A 72 10.52 -6.00 -0.55
N GLY A 73 10.57 -6.13 -1.88
CA GLY A 73 11.28 -5.22 -2.78
C GLY A 73 12.79 -5.48 -2.86
N ASN A 74 13.28 -6.62 -2.36
CA ASN A 74 14.70 -6.95 -2.43
C ASN A 74 15.10 -7.58 -3.76
N PHE A 75 16.35 -7.38 -4.14
CA PHE A 75 16.98 -8.07 -5.26
C PHE A 75 18.44 -8.43 -4.96
N SER A 76 18.99 -9.35 -5.75
CA SER A 76 20.39 -9.75 -5.70
C SER A 76 20.86 -10.16 -7.08
N VAL A 77 21.97 -9.58 -7.54
CA VAL A 77 22.62 -9.92 -8.81
C VAL A 77 24.10 -10.22 -8.57
N THR A 78 24.70 -11.06 -9.41
CA THR A 78 26.11 -11.45 -9.30
C THR A 78 26.78 -11.43 -10.67
N TRP A 79 28.03 -10.95 -10.73
CA TRP A 79 28.87 -10.93 -11.92
C TRP A 79 30.21 -11.61 -11.62
N GLU A 80 30.79 -12.27 -12.63
CA GLU A 80 32.09 -12.95 -12.51
C GLU A 80 33.26 -12.10 -13.04
N ASP A 81 32.98 -11.02 -13.77
CA ASP A 81 33.97 -10.21 -14.48
C ASP A 81 34.52 -9.02 -13.66
N LEU A 82 35.81 -8.72 -13.87
CA LEU A 82 36.65 -7.87 -13.02
C LEU A 82 36.44 -6.36 -13.14
N HIS A 83 35.90 -5.85 -14.26
CA HIS A 83 35.96 -4.42 -14.60
C HIS A 83 34.86 -3.53 -13.97
N LEU A 84 33.96 -4.10 -13.16
CA LEU A 84 32.85 -3.36 -12.53
C LEU A 84 33.22 -2.59 -11.25
N PHE A 85 34.49 -2.64 -10.82
CA PHE A 85 34.91 -2.07 -9.53
C PHE A 85 34.84 -0.53 -9.49
N THR A 86 35.07 0.14 -10.63
CA THR A 86 35.20 1.60 -10.70
C THR A 86 34.09 2.29 -11.45
N GLU A 87 33.33 1.53 -12.24
CA GLU A 87 32.32 2.11 -13.12
C GLU A 87 31.03 2.43 -12.35
N PRO A 88 30.37 3.55 -12.66
CA PRO A 88 29.00 3.77 -12.26
C PRO A 88 28.09 2.65 -12.78
N LEU A 89 26.98 2.44 -12.09
CA LEU A 89 25.87 1.62 -12.54
C LEU A 89 24.65 2.51 -12.75
N GLU A 90 24.03 2.38 -13.92
CA GLU A 90 22.75 2.98 -14.23
C GLU A 90 21.62 2.00 -13.85
N MET A 91 20.68 2.47 -13.05
CA MET A 91 19.61 1.65 -12.44
C MET A 91 18.25 2.11 -12.96
N ASP A 92 17.49 1.17 -13.53
CA ASP A 92 16.11 1.40 -13.95
C ASP A 92 15.18 0.38 -13.30
N ILE A 93 13.94 0.79 -13.02
CA ILE A 93 12.86 -0.10 -12.58
C ILE A 93 11.80 -0.23 -13.66
N CYS A 94 11.41 -1.46 -13.97
CA CYS A 94 10.27 -1.76 -14.82
C CYS A 94 9.08 -2.15 -13.94
N LEU A 95 7.94 -1.48 -14.17
CA LEU A 95 6.68 -1.71 -13.48
C LEU A 95 5.63 -2.22 -14.48
N SER A 96 5.09 -3.42 -14.25
CA SER A 96 3.95 -3.94 -15.01
C SER A 96 2.63 -3.81 -14.26
N SER A 97 2.68 -3.86 -12.93
CA SER A 97 1.50 -3.75 -12.07
C SER A 97 1.84 -3.01 -10.79
N ILE A 98 0.84 -2.33 -10.24
CA ILE A 98 0.87 -1.66 -8.93
C ILE A 98 -0.38 -2.14 -8.19
N GLN A 99 -0.30 -2.32 -6.88
CA GLN A 99 -1.44 -2.75 -6.09
C GLN A 99 -2.62 -1.78 -6.25
N GLY A 100 -3.81 -2.31 -6.55
CA GLY A 100 -4.97 -1.49 -6.86
C GLY A 100 -5.09 -1.07 -8.33
N ARG A 101 -4.15 -1.46 -9.22
CA ARG A 101 -4.35 -1.39 -10.67
C ARG A 101 -5.25 -2.54 -11.15
N GLN A 102 -5.99 -2.29 -12.23
CA GLN A 102 -6.65 -3.37 -12.97
C GLN A 102 -5.67 -4.01 -13.95
N HIS A 103 -5.51 -5.33 -13.90
CA HIS A 103 -4.73 -6.06 -14.89
C HIS A 103 -5.50 -6.09 -16.22
N THR A 104 -5.24 -5.09 -17.07
CA THR A 104 -5.81 -5.07 -18.42
C THR A 104 -4.79 -5.43 -19.48
N GLN A 105 -3.49 -5.16 -19.26
CA GLN A 105 -2.39 -5.54 -20.16
C GLN A 105 -1.05 -5.67 -19.40
N ASN A 106 -0.19 -6.60 -19.82
CA ASN A 106 1.18 -6.80 -19.31
C ASN A 106 2.17 -5.82 -19.96
N VAL A 107 1.84 -4.52 -19.96
CA VAL A 107 2.75 -3.48 -20.46
C VAL A 107 3.70 -3.10 -19.33
N TRP A 108 4.99 -3.28 -19.58
CA TRP A 108 6.06 -2.82 -18.68
C TRP A 108 6.37 -1.36 -18.98
N VAL A 109 6.30 -0.53 -17.95
CA VAL A 109 6.75 0.86 -18.02
C VAL A 109 8.08 0.96 -17.30
N GLN A 110 9.10 1.49 -17.97
CA GLN A 110 10.44 1.62 -17.41
C GLN A 110 10.68 3.04 -16.91
N TYR A 111 11.23 3.14 -15.70
CA TYR A 111 11.64 4.40 -15.08
C TYR A 111 13.12 4.33 -14.75
N HIS A 112 13.85 5.36 -15.12
CA HIS A 112 15.22 5.54 -14.63
C HIS A 112 15.16 5.93 -13.16
N LEU A 113 15.96 5.27 -12.32
CA LEU A 113 16.04 5.56 -10.89
C LEU A 113 17.22 6.48 -10.58
N SER A 114 18.42 6.04 -10.94
CA SER A 114 19.66 6.75 -10.63
C SER A 114 20.84 6.17 -11.40
N THR A 115 21.91 6.96 -11.48
CA THR A 115 23.26 6.45 -11.78
C THR A 115 24.13 6.62 -10.53
N PHE A 116 24.82 5.57 -10.09
CA PHE A 116 25.65 5.64 -8.88
C PHE A 116 26.89 4.75 -8.98
N VAL A 117 27.96 5.11 -8.27
CA VAL A 117 29.16 4.26 -8.15
C VAL A 117 29.01 3.38 -6.91
N PRO A 118 28.95 2.05 -7.03
CA PRO A 118 28.80 1.18 -5.87
C PRO A 118 30.04 1.22 -4.97
N HIS A 119 29.82 1.30 -3.66
CA HIS A 119 30.88 1.14 -2.67
C HIS A 119 31.12 -0.36 -2.42
N TRP A 120 32.00 -0.95 -3.21
CA TRP A 120 32.36 -2.36 -3.10
C TRP A 120 33.17 -2.66 -1.84
N LYS A 121 32.66 -3.54 -0.97
CA LYS A 121 33.38 -4.07 0.19
C LYS A 121 33.82 -5.50 -0.07
N ARG A 122 35.11 -5.80 0.12
CA ARG A 122 35.63 -7.16 -0.01
C ARG A 122 35.14 -8.04 1.14
N ASN A 123 34.61 -9.22 0.81
CA ASN A 123 34.20 -10.26 1.74
C ASN A 123 34.70 -11.61 1.22
N LYS A 124 35.77 -12.16 1.82
CA LYS A 124 36.44 -13.38 1.32
C LYS A 124 36.82 -13.24 -0.16
N ASP A 125 36.19 -14.06 -1.02
CA ASP A 125 36.45 -14.16 -2.46
C ASP A 125 35.48 -13.33 -3.33
N ARG A 126 34.60 -12.55 -2.70
CA ARG A 126 33.60 -11.72 -3.39
C ARG A 126 33.64 -10.25 -2.96
N HIS A 127 33.29 -9.35 -3.87
CA HIS A 127 33.01 -7.95 -3.56
C HIS A 127 31.50 -7.75 -3.41
N MET A 128 31.09 -7.03 -2.36
CA MET A 128 29.70 -6.78 -2.03
C MET A 128 29.38 -5.29 -2.13
N GLY A 129 28.38 -4.96 -2.93
CA GLY A 129 27.78 -3.63 -3.03
C GLY A 129 26.36 -3.66 -2.49
N ALA A 130 25.87 -2.51 -2.04
CA ALA A 130 24.50 -2.34 -1.60
C ALA A 130 23.84 -1.15 -2.29
N PHE A 131 22.59 -1.31 -2.70
CA PHE A 131 21.77 -0.25 -3.28
C PHE A 131 20.40 -0.21 -2.60
N ALA A 132 20.01 0.96 -2.09
CA ALA A 132 18.69 1.16 -1.51
C ALA A 132 18.06 2.40 -2.13
N TYR A 133 16.84 2.25 -2.64
CA TYR A 133 16.12 3.33 -3.30
C TYR A 133 14.69 3.41 -2.77
N VAL A 134 14.28 4.60 -2.36
CA VAL A 134 12.90 4.90 -1.97
C VAL A 134 12.37 5.93 -2.94
N VAL A 135 11.38 5.55 -3.74
CA VAL A 135 10.68 6.49 -4.64
C VAL A 135 10.04 7.60 -3.79
N PRO A 136 10.38 8.88 -4.02
CA PRO A 136 9.76 10.01 -3.32
C PRO A 136 8.25 10.03 -3.50
N SER A 137 7.53 10.56 -2.50
CA SER A 137 6.07 10.42 -2.45
C SER A 137 5.31 11.23 -3.49
N ASP A 138 5.84 12.39 -3.89
CA ASP A 138 5.33 13.18 -5.02
C ASP A 138 5.43 12.39 -6.33
N LYS A 139 6.58 11.75 -6.57
CA LYS A 139 6.81 10.90 -7.74
C LYS A 139 5.95 9.64 -7.70
N TRP A 140 5.84 8.98 -6.55
CA TRP A 140 5.00 7.80 -6.41
C TRP A 140 3.52 8.12 -6.61
N ASN A 141 3.06 9.27 -6.12
CA ASN A 141 1.71 9.75 -6.36
C ASN A 141 1.43 9.94 -7.86
N ALA A 142 2.36 10.55 -8.61
CA ALA A 142 2.24 10.70 -10.05
C ALA A 142 2.19 9.35 -10.79
N ILE A 143 3.14 8.45 -10.50
CA ILE A 143 3.21 7.09 -11.10
C ILE A 143 1.91 6.32 -10.82
N ARG A 144 1.38 6.38 -9.60
CA ARG A 144 0.10 5.73 -9.27
C ARG A 144 -1.07 6.30 -10.07
N GLY A 145 -1.07 7.60 -10.33
CA GLY A 145 -2.05 8.27 -11.20
C GLY A 145 -2.02 7.73 -12.63
N GLU A 146 -0.83 7.60 -13.22
CA GLU A 146 -0.63 7.00 -14.56
C GLU A 146 -1.16 5.56 -14.61
N PHE A 147 -0.96 4.80 -13.53
CA PHE A 147 -1.44 3.43 -13.39
C PHE A 147 -2.94 3.34 -13.02
N SER A 148 -3.63 4.48 -12.87
CA SER A 148 -5.02 4.56 -12.41
C SER A 148 -5.26 3.72 -11.15
N ALA A 149 -4.34 3.85 -10.19
CA ALA A 149 -4.35 3.14 -8.93
C ALA A 149 -4.34 4.14 -7.77
N TRP A 150 -5.20 3.91 -6.79
CA TRP A 150 -5.29 4.73 -5.59
C TRP A 150 -4.94 3.93 -4.34
N VAL A 151 -4.37 4.61 -3.36
CA VAL A 151 -4.12 4.09 -2.02
C VAL A 151 -4.51 5.13 -0.98
N ILE A 152 -5.31 4.70 0.00
CA ILE A 152 -5.66 5.46 1.19
C ILE A 152 -4.96 4.81 2.37
N THR A 153 -4.11 5.58 3.02
CA THR A 153 -3.52 5.22 4.31
C THR A 153 -4.19 6.01 5.42
N GLY A 154 -4.15 5.50 6.64
CA GLY A 154 -4.72 6.22 7.77
C GLY A 154 -4.73 5.41 9.04
N ALA A 155 -5.36 5.96 10.07
CA ALA A 155 -5.71 5.23 11.27
C ALA A 155 -7.18 5.50 11.65
N VAL A 156 -7.85 4.45 12.14
CA VAL A 156 -9.10 4.59 12.89
C VAL A 156 -8.73 4.77 14.35
N LYS A 157 -9.19 5.86 14.96
CA LYS A 157 -8.93 6.17 16.37
C LYS A 157 -10.23 6.45 17.11
N ASP A 158 -10.25 6.09 18.38
CA ASP A 158 -11.31 6.50 19.28
C ASP A 158 -11.24 8.02 19.51
N ALA A 159 -12.35 8.73 19.35
CA ALA A 159 -12.38 10.19 19.38
C ALA A 159 -12.17 10.77 20.78
N SER A 160 -12.28 9.95 21.84
CA SER A 160 -12.08 10.39 23.22
C SER A 160 -10.64 10.16 23.69
N SER A 161 -10.09 8.98 23.43
CA SER A 161 -8.76 8.56 23.88
C SER A 161 -7.66 8.75 22.84
N PHE A 162 -8.02 8.98 21.57
CA PHE A 162 -7.12 9.02 20.41
C PHE A 162 -6.30 7.73 20.19
N LEU A 163 -6.62 6.65 20.90
CA LEU A 163 -6.01 5.35 20.73
C LEU A 163 -6.51 4.69 19.44
N GLY A 164 -5.62 3.97 18.77
CA GLY A 164 -5.94 3.26 17.53
C GLY A 164 -6.89 2.09 17.77
N ILE A 165 -7.93 1.98 16.96
CA ILE A 165 -8.92 0.90 17.03
C ILE A 165 -8.52 -0.20 16.03
N GLY A 166 -7.98 -1.29 16.54
CA GLY A 166 -7.54 -2.42 15.73
C GLY A 166 -8.65 -3.39 15.33
N THR A 167 -8.35 -4.26 14.35
CA THR A 167 -9.22 -5.36 13.90
C THR A 167 -10.60 -4.94 13.35
N VAL A 168 -10.79 -3.66 13.03
CA VAL A 168 -12.00 -3.17 12.35
C VAL A 168 -11.81 -3.17 10.84
N ARG A 169 -12.90 -3.35 10.09
CA ARG A 169 -12.92 -3.19 8.64
C ARG A 169 -13.29 -1.75 8.30
N VAL A 170 -12.46 -1.10 7.50
CA VAL A 170 -12.68 0.23 6.93
C VAL A 170 -13.08 0.08 5.48
N GLU A 171 -14.20 0.67 5.09
CA GLU A 171 -14.69 0.72 3.73
C GLU A 171 -14.73 2.16 3.23
N ALA A 172 -14.22 2.39 2.01
CA ALA A 172 -14.28 3.68 1.35
C ALA A 172 -15.31 3.64 0.22
N TYR A 173 -16.16 4.66 0.16
CA TYR A 173 -17.24 4.77 -0.82
C TYR A 173 -17.08 6.02 -1.67
N ASN A 174 -17.46 5.92 -2.94
CA ASN A 174 -17.54 7.07 -3.84
C ASN A 174 -18.81 7.86 -3.53
N ALA A 175 -18.66 9.13 -3.18
CA ALA A 175 -19.77 9.99 -2.80
C ALA A 175 -20.74 10.28 -3.95
N TRP A 176 -20.29 10.25 -5.22
CA TRP A 176 -21.14 10.55 -6.36
C TRP A 176 -22.15 9.44 -6.67
N ASN A 177 -21.78 8.18 -6.43
CA ASN A 177 -22.60 7.02 -6.84
C ASN A 177 -22.82 5.98 -5.72
N ASN A 178 -22.34 6.25 -4.51
CA ASN A 178 -22.42 5.37 -3.33
C ASN A 178 -21.82 3.96 -3.53
N ARG A 179 -20.95 3.76 -4.54
CA ARG A 179 -20.30 2.46 -4.75
C ARG A 179 -19.09 2.30 -3.85
N LEU A 180 -18.89 1.08 -3.36
CA LEU A 180 -17.67 0.69 -2.67
C LEU A 180 -16.48 0.84 -3.62
N LEU A 181 -15.48 1.61 -3.19
CA LEU A 181 -14.20 1.76 -3.89
C LEU A 181 -13.25 0.63 -3.51
N GLY A 182 -13.16 0.36 -2.21
CA GLY A 182 -12.31 -0.67 -1.64
C GLY A 182 -12.50 -0.77 -0.13
N TRP A 183 -11.79 -1.72 0.49
CA TRP A 183 -11.81 -1.91 1.94
C TRP A 183 -10.47 -2.42 2.45
N ALA A 184 -10.22 -2.25 3.75
CA ALA A 184 -9.05 -2.77 4.44
C ALA A 184 -9.39 -3.12 5.89
N ARG A 185 -8.54 -3.91 6.55
CA ARG A 185 -8.60 -4.12 8.00
C ARG A 185 -7.54 -3.28 8.70
N THR A 186 -7.87 -2.75 9.87
CA THR A 186 -6.88 -2.07 10.71
C THR A 186 -5.99 -3.08 11.43
N ASN A 187 -4.71 -2.75 11.57
CA ASN A 187 -3.79 -3.50 12.42
C ASN A 187 -4.04 -3.20 13.91
N LYS A 188 -3.25 -3.81 14.81
CA LYS A 188 -3.37 -3.61 16.28
C LYS A 188 -3.29 -2.15 16.74
N ASN A 189 -2.66 -1.27 15.96
CA ASN A 189 -2.51 0.16 16.25
C ASN A 189 -3.56 1.02 15.52
N GLY A 190 -4.61 0.41 14.97
CA GLY A 190 -5.66 1.09 14.22
C GLY A 190 -5.27 1.57 12.82
N ARG A 191 -4.05 1.29 12.33
CA ARG A 191 -3.61 1.74 11.00
C ARG A 191 -4.17 0.85 9.89
N TYR A 192 -4.56 1.45 8.77
CA TYR A 192 -5.06 0.75 7.59
C TYR A 192 -4.40 1.24 6.30
N LYS A 193 -4.48 0.40 5.27
CA LYS A 193 -4.00 0.65 3.92
C LYS A 193 -4.99 0.05 2.93
N LEU A 194 -5.70 0.90 2.21
CA LEU A 194 -6.81 0.53 1.33
C LEU A 194 -6.45 0.89 -0.10
N TYR A 195 -6.53 -0.09 -0.99
CA TYR A 195 -6.21 0.06 -2.40
C TYR A 195 -7.46 -0.04 -3.27
N PHE A 196 -7.54 0.77 -4.32
CA PHE A 196 -8.61 0.67 -5.32
C PHE A 196 -8.17 1.17 -6.70
N SER A 197 -8.95 0.82 -7.72
CA SER A 197 -8.65 1.12 -9.13
C SER A 197 -9.54 2.19 -9.72
N GLY A 198 -9.09 2.82 -10.81
CA GLY A 198 -9.87 3.81 -11.56
C GLY A 198 -11.20 3.29 -12.10
N LYS A 199 -11.36 1.98 -12.34
CA LYS A 199 -12.67 1.41 -12.72
C LYS A 199 -13.69 1.55 -11.60
N ALA A 200 -13.27 1.41 -10.33
CA ALA A 200 -14.17 1.61 -9.20
C ALA A 200 -14.67 3.07 -9.15
N VAL A 201 -13.82 4.02 -9.58
CA VAL A 201 -14.15 5.44 -9.69
C VAL A 201 -15.11 5.73 -10.85
N ASN A 202 -14.83 5.22 -12.06
CA ASN A 202 -15.50 5.60 -13.32
C ASN A 202 -16.66 4.69 -13.74
N SER A 203 -17.16 3.82 -12.86
CA SER A 203 -18.13 2.78 -13.22
C SER A 203 -19.57 3.26 -13.54
N SER A 204 -19.79 4.56 -13.72
CA SER A 204 -21.05 5.13 -14.21
C SER A 204 -20.85 5.65 -15.64
N LYS A 205 -21.52 5.03 -16.62
CA LYS A 205 -21.52 5.43 -18.05
C LYS A 205 -22.01 6.88 -18.26
N THR A 206 -22.72 7.46 -17.29
CA THR A 206 -23.30 8.81 -17.39
C THR A 206 -22.27 9.94 -17.18
N LEU A 207 -21.15 9.67 -16.50
CA LEU A 207 -20.08 10.65 -16.21
C LEU A 207 -19.03 10.77 -17.34
N GLN A 208 -19.12 9.95 -18.39
CA GLN A 208 -18.20 10.03 -19.52
C GLN A 208 -18.49 11.18 -20.49
N LYS A 209 -19.69 11.80 -20.44
CA LYS A 209 -20.10 12.85 -21.39
C LYS A 209 -19.57 14.27 -21.10
N GLY A 210 -18.90 14.48 -19.97
CA GLY A 210 -18.36 15.81 -19.58
C GLY A 210 -16.85 15.86 -19.40
N ARG A 211 -16.12 14.77 -19.67
CA ARG A 211 -14.65 14.80 -19.70
C ARG A 211 -14.22 15.19 -21.11
N GLU A 212 -14.19 16.50 -21.34
CA GLU A 212 -13.45 17.08 -22.46
C GLU A 212 -12.03 16.50 -22.50
N GLU A 213 -11.57 16.23 -23.71
CA GLU A 213 -10.24 15.74 -24.05
C GLU A 213 -9.18 16.61 -23.37
N GLY A 214 -8.47 16.04 -22.38
CA GLY A 214 -7.31 16.68 -21.75
C GLY A 214 -7.25 16.68 -20.22
N VAL A 215 -8.37 16.51 -19.50
CA VAL A 215 -8.36 16.53 -18.01
C VAL A 215 -8.28 15.12 -17.42
N THR A 216 -7.08 14.55 -17.40
CA THR A 216 -6.72 13.41 -16.55
C THR A 216 -6.38 13.95 -15.16
N GLY A 217 -7.32 14.02 -14.20
CA GLY A 217 -6.94 14.70 -12.95
C GLY A 217 -7.82 14.69 -11.70
N HIS A 218 -9.03 14.13 -11.70
CA HIS A 218 -9.86 14.18 -10.48
C HIS A 218 -10.16 12.77 -9.97
N GLY A 219 -9.59 12.42 -8.81
CA GLY A 219 -9.97 11.23 -8.07
C GLY A 219 -11.38 11.35 -7.48
N PRO A 220 -11.91 10.30 -6.83
CA PRO A 220 -13.26 10.33 -6.27
C PRO A 220 -13.36 11.27 -5.07
N ASP A 221 -14.56 11.80 -4.85
CA ASP A 221 -14.96 12.29 -3.53
C ASP A 221 -15.32 11.06 -2.67
N VAL A 222 -14.83 10.99 -1.44
CA VAL A 222 -14.94 9.78 -0.60
C VAL A 222 -15.60 10.02 0.75
N TYR A 223 -16.32 9.01 1.22
CA TYR A 223 -16.75 8.89 2.62
C TYR A 223 -16.53 7.47 3.13
N PHE A 224 -16.50 7.31 4.44
CA PHE A 224 -16.10 6.04 5.08
C PHE A 224 -17.21 5.36 5.88
N LYS A 225 -17.11 4.03 5.96
CA LYS A 225 -17.85 3.20 6.92
C LYS A 225 -16.88 2.31 7.67
N VAL A 226 -17.13 2.08 8.95
CA VAL A 226 -16.29 1.23 9.80
C VAL A 226 -17.13 0.13 10.45
N TYR A 227 -16.62 -1.10 10.39
CA TYR A 227 -17.30 -2.29 10.89
C TYR A 227 -16.44 -3.04 11.91
N ALA A 228 -17.08 -3.53 12.97
CA ALA A 228 -16.53 -4.55 13.85
C ALA A 228 -17.12 -5.91 13.44
N GLY A 229 -16.29 -6.78 12.84
CA GLY A 229 -16.81 -7.96 12.15
C GLY A 229 -17.76 -7.56 11.01
N ASN A 230 -19.01 -8.01 11.07
CA ASN A 230 -20.06 -7.65 10.11
C ASN A 230 -20.97 -6.52 10.61
N GLN A 231 -20.76 -6.02 11.82
CA GLN A 231 -21.59 -4.97 12.40
C GLN A 231 -21.04 -3.59 12.03
N LEU A 232 -21.88 -2.73 11.45
CA LEU A 232 -21.57 -1.32 11.25
C LEU A 232 -21.50 -0.63 12.62
N ILE A 233 -20.35 -0.03 12.94
CA ILE A 233 -20.13 0.68 14.21
C ILE A 233 -20.01 2.18 14.03
N TRP A 234 -19.77 2.64 12.80
CA TRP A 234 -19.69 4.05 12.46
C TRP A 234 -19.86 4.26 10.96
N CYS A 235 -20.58 5.32 10.59
CA CYS A 235 -20.73 5.78 9.22
C CYS A 235 -20.45 7.28 9.17
N GLU A 236 -19.58 7.71 8.27
CA GLU A 236 -19.34 9.12 8.03
C GLU A 236 -20.59 9.74 7.40
N ASN A 237 -20.94 10.97 7.80
CA ASN A 237 -21.95 11.73 7.05
C ASN A 237 -21.39 11.97 5.64
N LYS A 238 -22.21 11.74 4.62
CA LYS A 238 -21.87 11.95 3.23
C LYS A 238 -21.47 13.40 2.93
N ASP A 239 -21.97 14.37 3.68
CA ASP A 239 -21.56 15.78 3.56
C ASP A 239 -20.05 15.99 3.84
N ALA A 240 -19.42 15.07 4.58
CA ALA A 240 -17.97 15.08 4.78
C ALA A 240 -17.20 14.95 3.45
N ALA A 241 -17.81 14.37 2.40
CA ALA A 241 -17.22 14.30 1.08
C ALA A 241 -16.99 15.68 0.42
N LEU A 242 -17.63 16.74 0.94
CA LEU A 242 -17.41 18.12 0.52
C LEU A 242 -16.15 18.73 1.15
N MET A 243 -15.60 18.12 2.19
CA MET A 243 -14.38 18.59 2.84
C MET A 243 -13.17 18.48 1.89
N PRO A 244 -12.23 19.43 1.91
CA PRO A 244 -11.09 19.45 1.00
C PRO A 244 -10.29 18.13 0.99
N GLU A 245 -10.10 17.50 2.14
CA GLU A 245 -9.36 16.23 2.27
C GLU A 245 -10.11 15.00 1.76
N ARG A 246 -11.42 15.09 1.60
CA ARG A 246 -12.28 14.01 1.09
C ARG A 246 -12.61 14.17 -0.39
N ARG A 247 -12.42 15.37 -0.94
CA ARG A 247 -12.76 15.75 -2.30
C ARG A 247 -11.61 15.45 -3.26
N GLN A 248 -11.93 14.94 -4.45
CA GLN A 248 -11.00 14.75 -5.57
C GLN A 248 -9.69 14.05 -5.17
N LEU A 249 -9.82 12.91 -4.51
CA LEU A 249 -8.72 12.26 -3.82
C LEU A 249 -7.49 11.99 -4.71
N SER A 250 -6.31 12.41 -4.25
CA SER A 250 -5.05 12.10 -4.93
C SER A 250 -4.74 10.59 -4.92
N PRO A 251 -4.02 10.06 -5.93
CA PRO A 251 -3.62 8.64 -6.00
C PRO A 251 -3.00 8.11 -4.71
N CYS A 252 -2.21 8.92 -4.01
CA CYS A 252 -1.74 8.66 -2.65
C CYS A 252 -2.40 9.64 -1.69
N SER A 253 -3.16 9.13 -0.71
CA SER A 253 -3.80 9.98 0.29
C SER A 253 -3.69 9.42 1.71
N LYS A 254 -3.62 10.33 2.69
CA LYS A 254 -3.59 10.01 4.13
C LYS A 254 -4.83 10.59 4.79
N LEU A 255 -5.67 9.71 5.31
CA LEU A 255 -7.00 10.04 5.82
C LEU A 255 -7.20 9.34 7.16
N ASN A 256 -7.20 10.09 8.25
CA ASN A 256 -7.54 9.52 9.55
C ASN A 256 -9.06 9.53 9.77
N ILE A 257 -9.53 8.60 10.59
CA ILE A 257 -10.94 8.46 10.95
C ILE A 257 -11.03 8.50 12.47
N LEU A 258 -11.74 9.49 13.00
CA LEU A 258 -12.07 9.58 14.42
C LEU A 258 -13.49 9.07 14.61
N ILE A 259 -13.67 8.02 15.41
CA ILE A 259 -14.99 7.46 15.69
C ILE A 259 -15.26 7.48 17.18
N ARG A 260 -16.52 7.68 17.55
CA ARG A 260 -17.04 7.27 18.84
C ARG A 260 -17.82 5.98 18.57
N PRO A 261 -17.27 4.80 18.90
CA PRO A 261 -17.98 3.56 18.67
C PRO A 261 -19.31 3.65 19.42
N GLU A 262 -20.44 3.52 18.72
CA GLU A 262 -21.69 3.35 19.42
C GLU A 262 -21.53 2.09 20.27
N THR A 263 -21.76 2.22 21.59
CA THR A 263 -21.74 1.07 22.47
C THR A 263 -22.80 0.13 21.93
N VAL A 264 -22.35 -0.95 21.30
CA VAL A 264 -23.24 -2.04 20.91
C VAL A 264 -23.86 -2.47 22.22
N LYS A 265 -25.13 -2.10 22.43
CA LYS A 265 -25.95 -2.70 23.46
C LYS A 265 -25.91 -4.19 23.13
N ARG A 266 -25.03 -4.94 23.81
CA ARG A 266 -25.16 -6.39 23.88
C ARG A 266 -26.57 -6.58 24.39
N GLN A 267 -27.50 -6.94 23.51
CA GLN A 267 -28.65 -7.69 23.96
C GLN A 267 -28.04 -8.89 24.65
N THR A 268 -27.98 -8.84 25.98
CA THR A 268 -27.87 -10.00 26.83
C THR A 268 -28.99 -10.92 26.37
N ARG A 269 -28.64 -11.85 25.46
CA ARG A 269 -29.44 -13.03 25.25
C ARG A 269 -29.40 -13.75 26.60
N LEU A 270 -30.45 -13.55 27.38
CA LEU A 270 -30.80 -14.41 28.50
C LEU A 270 -31.14 -15.78 27.90
N THR A 271 -30.12 -16.52 27.48
CA THR A 271 -30.22 -17.95 27.23
C THR A 271 -29.83 -18.64 28.52
N GLY A 272 -30.79 -19.30 29.17
CA GLY A 272 -30.48 -20.51 29.95
C GLY A 272 -30.82 -20.56 31.44
N TRP A 273 -31.89 -19.92 31.96
CA TRP A 273 -32.30 -20.20 33.35
C TRP A 273 -33.79 -20.05 33.67
N LEU A 274 -34.70 -20.44 32.77
CA LEU A 274 -36.14 -20.50 33.10
C LEU A 274 -36.86 -21.81 32.75
N ASN A 275 -36.17 -22.83 32.23
CA ASN A 275 -36.81 -24.14 31.94
C ASN A 275 -36.62 -25.22 33.01
N ASP A 276 -35.86 -24.99 34.08
CA ASP A 276 -35.65 -25.99 35.14
C ASP A 276 -36.62 -25.88 36.33
N LEU A 277 -37.58 -24.95 36.30
CA LEU A 277 -38.49 -24.70 37.42
C LEU A 277 -39.83 -25.45 37.35
N ILE A 278 -40.05 -26.33 36.37
CA ILE A 278 -41.35 -27.02 36.19
C ILE A 278 -41.29 -28.55 36.40
N HIS A 279 -40.13 -29.18 36.58
CA HIS A 279 -40.05 -30.64 36.76
C HIS A 279 -39.57 -31.19 38.11
N ALA A 280 -39.34 -30.35 39.12
CA ALA A 280 -39.00 -30.81 40.47
C ALA A 280 -40.15 -30.57 41.47
N SER A 281 -41.36 -31.07 41.17
CA SER A 281 -42.37 -31.29 42.20
C SER A 281 -42.69 -32.78 42.29
N LYS A 282 -42.39 -33.34 43.47
CA LYS A 282 -42.72 -34.67 44.03
C LYS A 282 -41.52 -35.58 44.32
N THR A 283 -40.89 -35.32 45.45
CA THR A 283 -40.65 -36.35 46.47
C THR A 283 -40.35 -35.68 47.81
N GLN A 284 -41.38 -35.52 48.64
CA GLN A 284 -41.21 -35.45 50.10
C GLN A 284 -41.12 -36.89 50.60
N VAL A 285 -40.07 -37.25 51.34
CA VAL A 285 -40.20 -38.03 52.58
C VAL A 285 -39.15 -37.56 53.58
N ASN A 286 -39.66 -37.26 54.78
CA ASN A 286 -39.03 -36.94 56.06
C ASN A 286 -37.73 -37.67 56.43
N TYR A 287 -36.82 -36.93 57.07
CA TYR A 287 -36.27 -37.35 58.38
C TYR A 287 -35.73 -36.16 59.19
N LYS A 288 -36.36 -35.94 60.36
CA LYS A 288 -35.96 -35.15 61.54
C LYS A 288 -36.40 -36.02 62.71
N ASP A 289 -35.72 -36.20 63.83
CA ASP A 289 -34.59 -35.57 64.49
C ASP A 289 -33.95 -36.62 65.42
N HIS A 290 -32.74 -36.35 65.93
CA HIS A 290 -32.42 -36.29 67.38
C HIS A 290 -31.01 -36.77 67.71
N TYR A 291 -30.23 -35.86 68.29
CA TYR A 291 -29.32 -36.16 69.39
C TYR A 291 -29.31 -34.97 70.35
N LEU A 292 -29.68 -35.20 71.61
CA LEU A 292 -29.09 -34.56 72.80
C LEU A 292 -29.33 -35.49 74.01
N VAL A 293 -28.21 -35.95 74.59
CA VAL A 293 -28.00 -36.63 75.89
C VAL A 293 -28.66 -37.99 76.10
#